data_AF-A0A1I6YBB4-F1
#
_entry.id   AF-A0A1I6YBB4-F1
#
_cell.length_a   1.000
_cell.length_b   1.000
_cell.length_c   1.000
_cell.angle_alpha   90.00
_cell.angle_beta   90.00
_cell.angle_gamma   90.00
#
_symmetry.space_group_name_H-M   'P 1'
#
loop_
_entity.id
_entity.type
_entity.pdbx_description
1 polymer ?
#
loop_
_entity_poly.entity_id
_entity_poly.type
_entity_poly.pdbx_seq_one_letter_code
_entity_poly.pdbx_strand_id
1 'polypeptide(L)'
;MNILNTLPLIQTPLDNSQYYRKRCDKKQIVLHHTVSNGIAENVIAGWNKNAPHIATAFVIAGDGTIHQCFYSEYWAHHLGVKAQNNTVLNQQSIGIELCSWGPLEFRNNKFYNTYNQEVTDTEIQHYKNTYRGHHYYQRYKQKQLASLQALLFYLCLKYKIPMDYDPLIWEVHQGALNSKPGIYSHVSYRKDKADCHPQRELIEFIKNLKSIKI
;
A
#
# COMPACT_ATOMS: atom_id res chain seq x y z
N MET A 1 2.00 23.36 -12.11
CA MET A 1 0.76 22.55 -12.13
C MET A 1 0.66 21.90 -10.76
N ASN A 2 -0.33 22.24 -9.94
CA ASN A 2 -0.47 21.69 -8.59
C ASN A 2 -0.70 20.18 -8.71
N ILE A 3 0.14 19.36 -8.06
CA ILE A 3 0.11 17.90 -8.14
C ILE A 3 -1.25 17.31 -7.71
N LEU A 4 -2.07 18.09 -7.01
CA LEU A 4 -3.41 17.74 -6.54
C LEU A 4 -4.51 17.91 -7.61
N ASN A 5 -4.31 18.74 -8.64
CA ASN A 5 -5.38 19.09 -9.58
C ASN A 5 -5.68 18.01 -10.64
N THR A 6 -4.90 16.94 -10.70
CA THR A 6 -5.08 15.85 -11.68
C THR A 6 -4.68 14.50 -11.10
N LEU A 7 -5.16 14.16 -9.90
CA LEU A 7 -5.07 12.76 -9.44
C LEU A 7 -5.82 11.89 -10.47
N PRO A 8 -5.23 10.83 -11.03
CA PRO A 8 -5.92 9.89 -11.92
C PRO A 8 -6.84 8.97 -11.09
N LEU A 9 -7.72 9.57 -10.29
CA LEU A 9 -8.58 8.90 -9.34
C LEU A 9 -9.93 8.63 -9.97
N ILE A 10 -10.35 7.37 -9.89
CA ILE A 10 -11.70 6.93 -10.21
C ILE A 10 -12.31 6.23 -9.00
N GLN A 11 -13.64 6.19 -8.95
CA GLN A 11 -14.35 5.42 -7.93
C GLN A 11 -14.57 4.00 -8.45
N THR A 12 -14.18 3.02 -7.64
CA THR A 12 -14.46 1.60 -7.88
C THR A 12 -14.97 1.02 -6.57
N PRO A 13 -16.22 1.34 -6.20
CA PRO A 13 -16.71 1.14 -4.85
C PRO A 13 -16.82 -0.35 -4.51
N LEU A 14 -16.44 -0.69 -3.28
CA LEU A 14 -16.76 -1.98 -2.67
C LEU A 14 -18.23 -2.01 -2.23
N ASP A 15 -18.75 -3.22 -2.09
CA ASP A 15 -20.07 -3.41 -1.50
C ASP A 15 -20.09 -2.87 -0.06
N ASN A 16 -21.23 -2.30 0.36
CA ASN A 16 -21.37 -1.67 1.67
C ASN A 16 -21.13 -2.62 2.87
N SER A 17 -21.18 -3.93 2.64
CA SER A 17 -20.87 -4.98 3.64
C SER A 17 -19.38 -5.33 3.71
N GLN A 18 -18.55 -4.75 2.85
CA GLN A 18 -17.11 -5.05 2.74
C GLN A 18 -16.23 -4.06 3.49
N TYR A 19 -16.83 -3.07 4.15
CA TYR A 19 -16.14 -2.10 4.98
C TYR A 19 -17.11 -1.46 5.97
N TYR A 20 -16.58 -0.94 7.07
CA TYR A 20 -17.37 -0.27 8.09
C TYR A 20 -17.57 1.20 7.72
N ARG A 21 -18.82 1.58 7.42
CA ARG A 21 -19.25 2.96 7.16
C ARG A 21 -19.35 3.80 8.45
N LYS A 22 -18.27 3.82 9.22
CA LYS A 22 -18.12 4.60 10.44
C LYS A 22 -16.93 5.54 10.29
N ARG A 23 -17.19 6.85 10.40
CA ARG A 23 -16.12 7.86 10.39
C ARG A 23 -15.18 7.66 11.57
N CYS A 24 -13.88 7.67 11.28
CA CYS A 24 -12.82 7.48 12.25
C CYS A 24 -11.73 8.54 12.03
N ASP A 25 -11.13 9.02 13.13
CA ASP A 25 -9.98 9.91 13.05
C ASP A 25 -8.77 9.14 12.52
N LYS A 26 -8.21 9.61 11.40
CA LYS A 26 -7.06 8.97 10.75
C LYS A 26 -5.77 9.59 11.22
N LYS A 27 -4.87 8.75 11.71
CA LYS A 27 -3.53 9.11 12.20
C LYS A 27 -2.43 8.55 11.31
N GLN A 28 -2.69 7.44 10.62
CA GLN A 28 -1.68 6.68 9.90
C GLN A 28 -2.08 6.45 8.45
N ILE A 29 -1.10 6.41 7.55
CA ILE A 29 -1.26 5.85 6.21
C ILE A 29 -0.36 4.62 6.12
N VAL A 30 -0.88 3.51 5.60
CA VAL A 30 -0.14 2.24 5.54
C VAL A 30 -0.01 1.81 4.09
N LEU A 31 1.24 1.66 3.67
CA LEU A 31 1.62 1.21 2.34
C LEU A 31 1.62 -0.31 2.28
N HIS A 32 0.88 -0.82 1.31
CA HIS A 32 0.81 -2.23 0.94
C HIS A 32 1.26 -2.38 -0.51
N HIS A 33 1.62 -3.60 -0.87
CA HIS A 33 1.42 -4.07 -2.23
C HIS A 33 0.42 -5.21 -2.22
N THR A 34 -0.23 -5.42 -3.35
CA THR A 34 -1.03 -6.62 -3.56
C THR A 34 -0.10 -7.83 -3.73
N VAL A 35 -0.67 -9.01 -3.96
CA VAL A 35 0.03 -10.14 -4.57
C VAL A 35 -0.75 -10.53 -5.81
N SER A 36 -0.81 -9.62 -6.78
CA SER A 36 -1.70 -9.72 -7.94
C SER A 36 -1.09 -9.12 -9.21
N ASN A 37 -1.79 -9.30 -10.33
CA ASN A 37 -1.49 -8.55 -11.55
C ASN A 37 -1.75 -7.04 -11.37
N GLY A 38 -1.38 -6.27 -12.39
CA GLY A 38 -1.52 -4.81 -12.44
C GLY A 38 -2.94 -4.27 -12.54
N ILE A 39 -3.99 -5.09 -12.38
CA ILE A 39 -5.39 -4.70 -12.59
C ILE A 39 -6.08 -4.57 -11.22
N ALA A 40 -6.42 -3.35 -10.82
CA ALA A 40 -6.99 -3.08 -9.50
C ALA A 40 -8.39 -3.66 -9.34
N GLU A 41 -9.20 -3.69 -10.40
CA GLU A 41 -10.56 -4.23 -10.39
C GLU A 41 -10.59 -5.72 -10.01
N ASN A 42 -9.55 -6.48 -10.36
CA ASN A 42 -9.44 -7.88 -9.95
C ASN A 42 -9.24 -8.02 -8.44
N VAL A 43 -8.45 -7.13 -7.84
CA VAL A 43 -8.22 -7.08 -6.38
C VAL A 43 -9.53 -6.74 -5.68
N ILE A 44 -10.21 -5.68 -6.14
CA ILE A 44 -11.47 -5.19 -5.57
C ILE A 44 -12.58 -6.24 -5.72
N ALA A 45 -12.69 -6.88 -6.88
CA ALA A 45 -13.62 -7.99 -7.10
C ALA A 45 -13.32 -9.19 -6.21
N GLY A 46 -12.05 -9.44 -5.87
CA GLY A 46 -11.63 -10.46 -4.91
C GLY A 46 -12.12 -10.18 -3.49
N TRP A 47 -12.00 -8.92 -3.03
CA TRP A 47 -12.52 -8.51 -1.72
C TRP A 47 -14.04 -8.66 -1.63
N ASN A 48 -14.79 -8.26 -2.66
CA ASN A 48 -16.24 -8.44 -2.71
C ASN A 48 -16.68 -9.92 -2.62
N LYS A 49 -15.81 -10.89 -2.95
CA LYS A 49 -16.13 -12.33 -2.93
C LYS A 49 -15.75 -13.05 -1.64
N ASN A 50 -14.57 -12.77 -1.09
CA ASN A 50 -13.87 -13.77 -0.26
C ASN A 50 -13.86 -13.50 1.25
N ALA A 51 -13.98 -12.24 1.71
CA ALA A 51 -13.98 -11.95 3.14
C ALA A 51 -14.59 -10.58 3.44
N PRO A 52 -15.74 -10.51 4.14
CA PRO A 52 -16.33 -9.23 4.52
C PRO A 52 -15.36 -8.43 5.39
N HIS A 53 -15.25 -7.14 5.10
CA HIS A 53 -14.44 -6.18 5.85
C HIS A 53 -12.92 -6.33 5.72
N ILE A 54 -12.39 -7.08 4.74
CA ILE A 54 -10.96 -7.09 4.43
C ILE A 54 -10.71 -6.30 3.14
N ALA A 55 -10.16 -5.09 3.25
CA ALA A 55 -9.89 -4.21 2.12
C ALA A 55 -9.03 -3.01 2.53
N THR A 56 -8.45 -2.32 1.56
CA THR A 56 -7.88 -0.98 1.73
C THR A 56 -8.76 0.10 1.09
N ALA A 57 -8.54 1.37 1.45
CA ALA A 57 -9.34 2.47 0.90
C ALA A 57 -8.99 2.78 -0.56
N PHE A 58 -7.75 2.48 -0.97
CA PHE A 58 -7.23 2.77 -2.30
C PHE A 58 -6.40 1.61 -2.85
N VAL A 59 -6.55 1.35 -4.14
CA VAL A 59 -5.67 0.47 -4.93
C VAL A 59 -5.12 1.25 -6.11
N ILE A 60 -3.81 1.21 -6.34
CA ILE A 60 -3.15 1.88 -7.47
C ILE A 60 -2.77 0.82 -8.50
N ALA A 61 -3.49 0.82 -9.63
CA ALA A 61 -3.29 -0.09 -10.75
C ALA A 61 -1.92 0.11 -11.40
N GLY A 62 -1.45 -0.89 -12.17
CA GLY A 62 -0.13 -0.87 -12.81
C GLY A 62 0.07 0.28 -13.81
N ASP A 63 -1.01 0.84 -14.34
CA ASP A 63 -0.99 2.01 -15.22
C ASP A 63 -0.91 3.35 -14.46
N GLY A 64 -1.03 3.33 -13.12
CA GLY A 64 -1.04 4.49 -12.24
C GLY A 64 -2.44 4.98 -11.86
N THR A 65 -3.53 4.39 -12.35
CA THR A 65 -4.89 4.78 -11.98
C THR A 65 -5.14 4.49 -10.49
N ILE A 66 -5.69 5.47 -9.77
CA ILE A 66 -6.06 5.34 -8.35
C ILE A 66 -7.52 4.93 -8.26
N HIS A 67 -7.78 3.73 -7.77
CA HIS A 67 -9.13 3.25 -7.51
C HIS A 67 -9.49 3.53 -6.05
N GLN A 68 -10.49 4.37 -5.82
CA GLN A 68 -11.07 4.58 -4.49
C GLN A 68 -12.15 3.54 -4.22
N CYS A 69 -11.88 2.65 -3.25
CA CYS A 69 -12.76 1.55 -2.87
C CYS A 69 -13.86 1.98 -1.89
N PHE A 70 -13.53 2.92 -1.00
CA PHE A 70 -14.45 3.57 -0.07
C PHE A 70 -13.84 4.89 0.42
N TYR A 71 -14.63 5.75 1.06
CA TYR A 71 -14.11 7.01 1.61
C TYR A 71 -13.07 6.76 2.70
N SER A 72 -11.94 7.47 2.63
CA SER A 72 -10.82 7.29 3.56
C SER A 72 -11.10 7.69 5.01
N GLU A 73 -12.28 8.22 5.34
CA GLU A 73 -12.76 8.39 6.72
C GLU A 73 -13.38 7.12 7.31
N TYR A 74 -13.77 6.16 6.46
CA TYR A 74 -14.26 4.84 6.84
C TYR A 74 -13.09 3.86 7.01
N TRP A 75 -13.39 2.61 7.35
CA TRP A 75 -12.34 1.63 7.62
C TRP A 75 -12.75 0.19 7.29
N ALA A 76 -11.73 -0.63 7.04
CA ALA A 76 -11.80 -2.08 6.89
C ALA A 76 -10.54 -2.66 7.55
N HIS A 77 -10.52 -3.98 7.78
CA HIS A 77 -9.34 -4.67 8.27
C HIS A 77 -8.32 -4.87 7.13
N HIS A 78 -7.13 -4.32 7.27
CA HIS A 78 -6.03 -4.48 6.29
C HIS A 78 -4.69 -4.87 6.92
N LEU A 79 -4.55 -4.77 8.25
CA LEU A 79 -3.29 -5.04 8.95
C LEU A 79 -3.13 -6.52 9.36
N GLY A 80 -4.23 -7.20 9.70
CA GLY A 80 -4.20 -8.56 10.24
C GLY A 80 -3.33 -8.72 11.50
N VAL A 81 -3.29 -7.69 12.35
CA VAL A 81 -2.53 -7.71 13.61
C VAL A 81 -3.27 -8.55 14.64
N LYS A 82 -2.54 -9.34 15.43
CA LYS A 82 -3.11 -10.19 16.49
C LYS A 82 -3.20 -9.53 17.88
N ALA A 83 -2.67 -8.32 18.01
CA ALA A 83 -2.71 -7.56 19.26
C ALA A 83 -4.13 -7.07 19.60
N GLN A 84 -4.39 -6.84 20.88
CA GLN A 84 -5.70 -6.39 21.38
C GLN A 84 -6.18 -5.08 20.75
N ASN A 85 -5.26 -4.20 20.35
CA ASN A 85 -5.57 -2.93 19.71
C ASN A 85 -5.74 -3.02 18.18
N ASN A 86 -5.79 -4.21 17.57
CA ASN A 86 -5.94 -4.39 16.12
C ASN A 86 -7.09 -3.57 15.52
N THR A 87 -8.26 -3.56 16.14
CA THR A 87 -9.41 -2.78 15.67
C THR A 87 -9.12 -1.27 15.68
N VAL A 88 -8.49 -0.76 16.74
CA VAL A 88 -8.11 0.65 16.86
C VAL A 88 -7.10 1.04 15.78
N LEU A 89 -6.10 0.18 15.53
CA LEU A 89 -5.10 0.41 14.49
C LEU A 89 -5.77 0.52 13.11
N ASN A 90 -6.61 -0.45 12.72
CA ASN A 90 -7.31 -0.40 11.42
C ASN A 90 -8.27 0.80 11.31
N GLN A 91 -8.93 1.20 12.41
CA GLN A 91 -9.79 2.38 12.43
C GLN A 91 -9.00 3.68 12.20
N GLN A 92 -7.77 3.76 12.72
CA GLN A 92 -6.93 4.97 12.66
C GLN A 92 -5.99 5.00 11.46
N SER A 93 -5.91 3.93 10.67
CA SER A 93 -5.11 3.88 9.45
C SER A 93 -5.93 4.00 8.17
N ILE A 94 -5.27 4.47 7.12
CA ILE A 94 -5.73 4.42 5.73
C ILE A 94 -4.79 3.47 4.99
N GLY A 95 -5.30 2.32 4.54
CA GLY A 95 -4.54 1.41 3.68
C GLY A 95 -4.52 1.91 2.23
N ILE A 96 -3.38 1.76 1.57
CA ILE A 96 -3.19 1.95 0.13
C ILE A 96 -2.43 0.74 -0.42
N GLU A 97 -2.97 0.04 -1.41
CA GLU A 97 -2.24 -1.03 -2.12
C GLU A 97 -1.68 -0.55 -3.46
N LEU A 98 -0.43 -0.91 -3.75
CA LEU A 98 0.15 -0.88 -5.09
C LEU A 98 -0.05 -2.24 -5.74
N CYS A 99 -0.68 -2.33 -6.91
CA CYS A 99 -0.75 -3.60 -7.64
C CYS A 99 0.66 -4.10 -7.98
N SER A 100 1.03 -5.27 -7.47
CA SER A 100 2.31 -5.93 -7.71
C SER A 100 2.19 -7.42 -7.37
N TRP A 101 2.96 -8.26 -8.03
CA TRP A 101 3.15 -9.65 -7.66
C TRP A 101 3.97 -9.82 -6.38
N GLY A 102 4.61 -8.75 -5.90
CA GLY A 102 5.42 -8.79 -4.69
C GLY A 102 6.67 -9.65 -4.89
N PRO A 103 7.02 -10.52 -3.93
CA PRO A 103 8.16 -11.43 -4.06
C PRO A 103 8.05 -12.36 -5.27
N LEU A 104 9.18 -12.61 -5.93
CA LEU A 104 9.31 -13.49 -7.08
C LEU A 104 10.36 -14.58 -6.82
N GLU A 105 10.12 -15.76 -7.37
CA GLU A 105 11.10 -16.85 -7.41
C GLU A 105 11.82 -16.86 -8.75
N PHE A 106 13.16 -16.92 -8.71
CA PHE A 106 13.98 -17.10 -9.90
C PHE A 106 14.36 -18.56 -10.05
N ARG A 107 13.89 -19.22 -11.12
CA ARG A 107 14.20 -20.61 -11.45
C ARG A 107 14.23 -20.79 -12.95
N ASN A 108 15.15 -21.59 -13.47
CA ASN A 108 15.30 -21.87 -14.90
C ASN A 108 15.35 -20.59 -15.77
N ASN A 109 16.12 -19.58 -15.33
CA ASN A 109 16.25 -18.27 -15.98
C ASN A 109 14.94 -17.49 -16.17
N LYS A 110 13.92 -17.77 -15.36
CA LYS A 110 12.61 -17.11 -15.40
C LYS A 110 12.16 -16.70 -13.99
N PHE A 111 11.29 -15.70 -13.93
CA PHE A 111 10.66 -15.24 -12.70
C PHE A 111 9.24 -15.76 -12.58
N TYR A 112 8.88 -16.22 -11.38
CA TYR A 112 7.55 -16.73 -11.09
C TYR A 112 6.96 -16.03 -9.87
N ASN A 113 5.66 -15.74 -9.91
CA ASN A 113 4.92 -15.25 -8.75
C ASN A 113 4.58 -16.41 -7.78
N THR A 114 3.96 -16.08 -6.65
CA THR A 114 3.54 -17.07 -5.64
C THR A 114 2.51 -18.10 -6.15
N TYR A 115 1.89 -17.85 -7.31
CA TYR A 115 0.92 -18.75 -7.95
C TYR A 115 1.57 -19.60 -9.06
N ASN A 116 2.90 -19.65 -9.13
CA ASN A 116 3.67 -20.37 -10.15
C ASN A 116 3.43 -19.90 -11.59
N GLN A 117 2.91 -18.68 -11.78
CA GLN A 117 2.77 -18.07 -13.09
C GLN A 117 4.06 -17.35 -13.45
N GLU A 118 4.53 -17.54 -14.68
CA GLU A 118 5.67 -16.80 -15.20
C GLU A 118 5.33 -15.31 -15.25
N VAL A 119 6.16 -14.49 -14.64
CA VAL A 119 6.03 -13.04 -14.67
C VAL A 119 6.96 -12.52 -15.76
N THR A 120 6.36 -12.24 -16.92
CA THR A 120 7.02 -11.66 -18.09
C THR A 120 6.82 -10.15 -18.13
N ASP A 121 7.62 -9.45 -18.95
CA ASP A 121 7.47 -8.01 -19.23
C ASP A 121 7.37 -7.14 -17.97
N THR A 122 8.27 -7.40 -17.01
CA THR A 122 8.33 -6.59 -15.79
C THR A 122 9.74 -6.28 -15.37
N GLU A 123 9.88 -5.13 -14.73
CA GLU A 123 11.13 -4.77 -14.09
C GLU A 123 11.27 -5.51 -12.75
N ILE A 124 12.49 -5.99 -12.48
CA ILE A 124 12.78 -6.78 -11.29
C ILE A 124 13.61 -5.96 -10.31
N GLN A 125 13.19 -5.95 -9.05
CA GLN A 125 13.97 -5.42 -7.94
C GLN A 125 14.79 -6.58 -7.37
N HIS A 126 16.10 -6.49 -7.52
CA HIS A 126 17.02 -7.43 -6.89
C HIS A 126 17.56 -6.84 -5.58
N TYR A 127 17.44 -7.59 -4.50
CA TYR A 127 18.08 -7.32 -3.23
C TYR A 127 19.25 -8.31 -3.03
N LYS A 128 20.48 -7.77 -3.01
CA LYS A 128 21.71 -8.55 -2.83
C LYS A 128 21.67 -9.39 -1.54
N ASN A 129 21.25 -8.75 -0.45
CA ASN A 129 20.82 -9.44 0.77
C ASN A 129 19.31 -9.60 0.67
N THR A 130 18.74 -10.74 1.06
CA THR A 130 17.28 -10.93 1.00
C THR A 130 16.56 -9.81 1.75
N TYR A 131 15.43 -9.36 1.21
CA TYR A 131 14.45 -8.57 1.95
C TYR A 131 13.30 -9.50 2.31
N ARG A 132 12.98 -9.62 3.61
CA ARG A 132 11.91 -10.49 4.10
C ARG A 132 11.97 -11.93 3.55
N GLY A 133 13.18 -12.46 3.36
CA GLY A 133 13.41 -13.82 2.87
C GLY A 133 13.48 -13.96 1.34
N HIS A 134 13.30 -12.87 0.58
CA HIS A 134 13.26 -12.93 -0.88
C HIS A 134 14.34 -12.04 -1.52
N HIS A 135 14.98 -12.55 -2.58
CA HIS A 135 15.96 -11.80 -3.36
C HIS A 135 15.32 -10.94 -4.46
N TYR A 136 14.17 -11.36 -4.99
CA TYR A 136 13.56 -10.74 -6.16
C TYR A 136 12.14 -10.30 -5.85
N TYR A 137 11.79 -9.11 -6.31
CA TYR A 137 10.44 -8.56 -6.25
C TYR A 137 10.07 -7.96 -7.59
N GLN A 138 8.79 -7.94 -7.94
CA GLN A 138 8.32 -7.09 -9.02
C GLN A 138 8.45 -5.61 -8.62
N ARG A 139 9.10 -4.80 -9.45
CA ARG A 139 9.21 -3.35 -9.22
C ARG A 139 7.86 -2.65 -9.36
N TYR A 140 7.65 -1.65 -8.52
CA TYR A 140 6.60 -0.66 -8.69
C TYR A 140 6.93 0.25 -9.86
N LYS A 141 5.97 0.43 -10.77
CA LYS A 141 6.13 1.25 -11.97
C LYS A 141 6.17 2.73 -11.60
N GLN A 142 6.89 3.53 -12.38
CA GLN A 142 7.01 4.98 -12.14
C GLN A 142 5.64 5.69 -12.06
N LYS A 143 4.67 5.32 -12.92
CA LYS A 143 3.31 5.88 -12.88
C LYS A 143 2.59 5.58 -11.57
N GLN A 144 2.76 4.36 -11.03
CA GLN A 144 2.21 4.00 -9.72
C GLN A 144 2.81 4.86 -8.61
N LEU A 145 4.14 5.03 -8.62
CA LEU A 145 4.83 5.80 -7.60
C LEU A 145 4.49 7.30 -7.66
N ALA A 146 4.31 7.86 -8.85
CA ALA A 146 3.84 9.23 -9.03
C ALA A 146 2.43 9.44 -8.46
N SER A 147 1.50 8.52 -8.77
CA SER A 147 0.14 8.53 -8.21
C SER A 147 0.14 8.36 -6.69
N LEU A 148 0.99 7.47 -6.17
CA LEU A 148 1.13 7.29 -4.73
C LEU A 148 1.65 8.56 -4.05
N GLN A 149 2.67 9.22 -4.61
CA GLN A 149 3.21 10.46 -4.04
C GLN A 149 2.13 11.54 -3.94
N ALA A 150 1.35 11.73 -5.01
CA ALA A 150 0.27 12.70 -5.05
C ALA A 150 -0.85 12.35 -4.03
N LEU A 151 -1.23 11.08 -3.95
CA LEU A 151 -2.23 10.59 -3.00
C LEU A 151 -1.77 10.73 -1.54
N LEU A 152 -0.52 10.38 -1.24
CA LEU A 152 0.07 10.54 0.09
C LEU A 152 0.07 12.01 0.51
N PHE A 153 0.50 12.91 -0.36
CA PHE A 153 0.49 14.34 -0.10
C PHE A 153 -0.92 14.85 0.22
N TYR A 154 -1.92 14.49 -0.62
CA TYR A 154 -3.32 14.82 -0.39
C TYR A 154 -3.84 14.32 0.97
N LEU A 155 -3.62 13.05 1.29
CA LEU A 155 -4.12 12.44 2.53
C LEU A 155 -3.40 13.02 3.77
N CYS A 156 -2.11 13.31 3.67
CA CYS A 156 -1.36 13.95 4.75
C CYS A 156 -1.92 15.35 5.04
N LEU A 157 -2.21 16.16 4.02
CA LEU A 157 -2.86 17.46 4.20
C LEU A 157 -4.27 17.32 4.79
N LYS A 158 -5.10 16.44 4.22
CA LYS A 158 -6.50 16.24 4.61
C LYS A 158 -6.64 15.81 6.08
N TYR A 159 -5.82 14.88 6.52
CA TYR A 159 -5.90 14.29 7.87
C TYR A 159 -4.83 14.83 8.83
N LYS A 160 -4.04 15.82 8.41
CA LYS A 160 -2.92 16.40 9.20
C LYS A 160 -1.93 15.32 9.68
N ILE A 161 -1.66 14.32 8.84
CA ILE A 161 -0.70 13.25 9.12
C ILE A 161 0.71 13.76 8.77
N PRO A 162 1.72 13.58 9.65
CA PRO A 162 3.09 14.00 9.37
C PRO A 162 3.68 13.34 8.11
N MET A 163 4.31 14.15 7.25
CA MET A 163 4.99 13.70 6.02
C MET A 163 6.45 13.28 6.25
N ASP A 164 6.88 13.17 7.52
CA ASP A 164 8.24 12.78 7.87
C ASP A 164 8.53 11.34 7.44
N TYR A 165 9.61 11.17 6.69
CA TYR A 165 10.12 9.83 6.38
C TYR A 165 10.88 9.28 7.58
N ASP A 166 10.42 8.13 8.07
CA ASP A 166 11.11 7.33 9.07
C ASP A 166 11.74 6.10 8.37
N PRO A 167 13.07 5.92 8.41
CA PRO A 167 13.72 4.77 7.77
C PRO A 167 13.35 3.43 8.39
N LEU A 168 12.78 3.39 9.60
CA LEU A 168 12.40 2.17 10.29
C LEU A 168 11.01 1.64 9.85
N ILE A 169 10.30 2.31 8.95
CA ILE A 169 8.99 1.84 8.45
C ILE A 169 9.09 0.52 7.66
N TRP A 170 10.30 0.10 7.28
CA TRP A 170 10.57 -1.18 6.62
C TRP A 170 10.88 -2.31 7.61
N GLU A 171 10.80 -2.02 8.91
CA GLU A 171 10.92 -2.95 10.03
C GLU A 171 9.70 -2.88 10.95
N VAL A 172 9.51 -3.89 11.81
CA VAL A 172 8.45 -3.82 12.82
C VAL A 172 8.67 -2.61 13.71
N HIS A 173 7.66 -1.74 13.75
CA HIS A 173 7.80 -0.38 14.23
C HIS A 173 6.88 -0.12 15.44
N GLN A 174 7.48 0.19 16.60
CA GLN A 174 6.71 0.43 17.82
C GLN A 174 5.77 1.64 17.70
N GLY A 175 6.14 2.68 16.95
CA GLY A 175 5.23 3.78 16.68
C GLY A 175 4.00 3.36 15.86
N ALA A 176 4.18 2.44 14.91
CA ALA A 176 3.07 1.95 14.10
C ALA A 176 2.07 1.19 14.97
N LEU A 177 2.59 0.28 15.82
CA LEU A 177 1.81 -0.55 16.75
C LEU A 177 1.13 0.24 17.88
N ASN A 178 1.59 1.47 18.16
CA ASN A 178 1.06 2.35 19.21
C ASN A 178 0.32 3.58 18.65
N SER A 179 -0.18 3.51 17.41
CA SER A 179 -0.98 4.58 16.78
C SER A 179 -0.26 5.94 16.66
N LYS A 180 1.08 5.97 16.66
CA LYS A 180 1.84 7.20 16.43
C LYS A 180 1.55 7.71 15.01
N PRO A 181 1.16 8.98 14.82
CA PRO A 181 0.87 9.51 13.49
C PRO A 181 2.07 9.41 12.54
N GLY A 182 1.81 9.08 11.27
CA GLY A 182 2.85 8.97 10.25
C GLY A 182 2.50 8.03 9.09
N ILE A 183 3.44 7.88 8.17
CA ILE A 183 3.36 6.94 7.04
C ILE A 183 4.15 5.68 7.42
N TYR A 184 3.53 4.52 7.28
CA TYR A 184 4.11 3.22 7.60
C TYR A 184 3.95 2.26 6.41
N SER A 185 4.60 1.09 6.48
CA SER A 185 4.32 -0.01 5.57
C SER A 185 3.67 -1.17 6.32
N HIS A 186 3.12 -2.15 5.62
CA HIS A 186 2.49 -3.29 6.29
C HIS A 186 3.48 -4.14 7.10
N VAL A 187 4.75 -4.23 6.68
CA VAL A 187 5.81 -4.85 7.51
C VAL A 187 6.09 -4.09 8.82
N SER A 188 5.68 -2.82 8.94
CA SER A 188 5.75 -2.08 10.21
C SER A 188 4.92 -2.71 11.31
N TYR A 189 3.90 -3.50 10.95
CA TYR A 189 2.97 -4.11 11.88
C TYR A 189 3.25 -5.59 12.11
N ARG A 190 3.91 -6.28 11.17
CA ARG A 190 4.00 -7.74 11.13
C ARG A 190 5.33 -8.24 10.59
N LYS A 191 5.99 -9.10 11.37
CA LYS A 191 7.27 -9.74 10.99
C LYS A 191 7.13 -10.73 9.84
N ASP A 192 5.96 -11.36 9.71
CA ASP A 192 5.68 -12.40 8.72
C ASP A 192 5.25 -11.86 7.35
N LYS A 193 5.15 -10.53 7.21
CA LYS A 193 4.77 -9.87 5.97
C LYS A 193 5.98 -9.44 5.16
N ALA A 194 5.80 -9.41 3.85
CA ALA A 194 6.80 -8.99 2.87
C ALA A 194 6.40 -7.71 2.10
N ASP A 195 5.17 -7.23 2.32
CA ASP A 195 4.61 -6.04 1.70
C ASP A 195 4.61 -4.86 2.67
N CYS A 196 4.86 -3.62 2.27
CA CYS A 196 5.44 -3.14 1.01
C CYS A 196 6.99 -3.32 1.04
N HIS A 197 7.64 -3.44 -0.13
CA HIS A 197 9.11 -3.58 -0.18
C HIS A 197 9.81 -2.23 -0.41
N PRO A 198 11.02 -2.02 0.15
CA PRO A 198 11.76 -0.74 0.13
C PRO A 198 12.44 -0.48 -1.22
N GLN A 199 11.65 -0.40 -2.30
CA GLN A 199 12.18 0.04 -3.58
C GLN A 199 12.76 1.46 -3.44
N ARG A 200 13.95 1.68 -4.01
CA ARG A 200 14.69 2.93 -3.86
C ARG A 200 13.85 4.15 -4.27
N GLU A 201 13.19 4.09 -5.42
CA GLU A 201 12.38 5.18 -5.93
C GLU A 201 11.20 5.49 -5.00
N LEU A 202 10.56 4.46 -4.43
CA LEU A 202 9.48 4.64 -3.44
C LEU A 202 9.99 5.40 -2.20
N ILE A 203 11.16 5.05 -1.69
CA ILE A 203 11.79 5.75 -0.56
C ILE A 203 12.06 7.21 -0.91
N GLU A 204 12.63 7.48 -2.09
CA GLU A 204 12.91 8.83 -2.57
C GLU A 204 11.62 9.66 -2.69
N PHE A 205 10.53 9.08 -3.19
CA PHE A 205 9.23 9.75 -3.25
C PHE A 205 8.68 10.13 -1.88
N ILE A 206 8.77 9.24 -0.88
CA ILE A 206 8.30 9.52 0.49
C ILE A 206 9.15 10.62 1.13
N LYS A 207 10.49 10.56 1.00
CA LYS A 207 11.40 11.60 1.53
C LYS A 207 11.10 12.99 0.96
N ASN A 208 10.66 13.05 -0.29
CA ASN A 208 10.42 14.31 -0.99
C ASN A 208 9.00 14.87 -0.80
N LEU A 209 8.13 14.24 0.01
CA LEU A 209 6.74 14.72 0.22
C LEU A 209 6.68 16.17 0.73
N LYS A 210 7.57 16.56 1.66
CA LYS A 210 7.63 17.93 2.19
C LYS A 210 8.13 18.97 1.17
N SER A 211 8.80 18.51 0.12
CA SER A 211 9.37 19.37 -0.93
C SER A 211 8.36 19.73 -2.02
N ILE A 212 7.16 19.13 -1.99
CA ILE A 212 6.09 19.40 -2.95
C ILE A 212 5.56 20.82 -2.73
N LYS A 213 5.65 21.65 -3.78
CA LYS A 213 5.10 23.00 -3.79
C LYS A 213 3.62 22.95 -4.20
N ILE A 214 2.77 23.68 -3.46
CA ILE A 214 1.33 23.84 -3.72
C ILE A 214 1.11 24.91 -4.79
#